data_AF-A0A955CA32-F1
#
_entry.id   AF-A0A955CA32-F1
#
_cell.length_a   1.000
_cell.length_b   1.000
_cell.length_c   1.000
_cell.angle_alpha   90.00
_cell.angle_beta   90.00
_cell.angle_gamma   90.00
#
_symmetry.space_group_name_H-M   'P 1'
#
loop_
_entity.id
_entity.type
_entity.pdbx_description
1 polymer ?
#
loop_
_entity_poly.entity_id
_entity_poly.type
_entity_poly.pdbx_seq_one_letter_code
_entity_poly.pdbx_strand_id
1 'polypeptide(L)'
;HQHSIVPPDTLRSMSDALLPGVRKQQWTSILCALFTVVFIVGGTAIYYKYFSTWKGFDAVGLTINLIQLAIIVEGPIIVFRMAKSKYAARITEVILEHRHCPHCGYNLRGLPIDAHDGATVCPECGSAWHLPTIPPVSQE
;
A
#
# COMPACT_ATOMS: atom_id res chain seq x y z
N HIS A 1 29.61 -9.68 12.34
CA HIS A 1 28.39 -9.49 11.55
C HIS A 1 28.66 -9.80 10.09
N GLN A 2 28.44 -11.05 9.69
CA GLN A 2 28.34 -11.40 8.27
C GLN A 2 26.98 -10.89 7.81
N HIS A 3 26.97 -9.82 7.00
CA HIS A 3 25.75 -9.43 6.31
C HIS A 3 25.30 -10.64 5.47
N SER A 4 24.14 -11.21 5.78
CA SER A 4 23.53 -12.24 4.95
C SER A 4 23.16 -11.58 3.63
N ILE A 5 24.08 -11.64 2.66
CA ILE A 5 23.84 -11.16 1.31
C ILE A 5 22.80 -12.09 0.72
N VAL A 6 21.57 -11.59 0.57
CA VAL A 6 20.51 -12.31 -0.14
C VAL A 6 21.03 -12.62 -1.55
N PRO A 7 20.99 -13.88 -2.00
CA PRO A 7 21.48 -14.23 -3.33
C PRO A 7 20.81 -13.38 -4.42
N PRO A 8 21.54 -12.94 -5.45
CA PRO A 8 21.00 -12.05 -6.48
C PRO A 8 19.78 -12.65 -7.20
N ASP A 9 19.74 -13.97 -7.36
CA ASP A 9 18.61 -14.67 -7.98
C ASP A 9 17.34 -14.60 -7.12
N THR A 10 17.49 -14.62 -5.79
CA THR A 10 16.37 -14.47 -4.86
C THR A 10 15.83 -13.03 -4.86
N LEU A 11 16.71 -12.04 -4.97
CA LEU A 11 16.28 -10.65 -5.14
C LEU A 11 15.51 -10.45 -6.44
N ARG A 12 15.94 -11.10 -7.53
CA ARG A 12 15.24 -11.06 -8.82
C ARG A 12 13.87 -11.72 -8.72
N SER A 13 13.76 -12.91 -8.11
CA SER A 13 12.45 -13.58 -7.94
C SER A 13 11.48 -12.76 -7.09
N MET A 14 11.96 -12.14 -6.00
CA MET A 14 11.15 -11.23 -5.19
C MET A 14 10.69 -10.01 -5.98
N SER A 15 11.56 -9.40 -6.78
CA SER A 15 11.23 -8.27 -7.65
C SER A 15 10.14 -8.65 -8.65
N ASP A 16 10.29 -9.80 -9.33
CA ASP A 16 9.34 -10.27 -10.34
C ASP A 16 7.96 -10.57 -9.72
N ALA A 17 7.92 -11.08 -8.48
CA ALA A 17 6.68 -11.29 -7.74
C ALA A 17 5.98 -9.98 -7.33
N LEU A 18 6.73 -8.88 -7.17
CA LEU A 18 6.18 -7.57 -6.78
C LEU A 18 5.63 -6.76 -7.97
N LEU A 19 6.22 -6.90 -9.16
CA LEU A 19 5.90 -6.08 -10.34
C LEU A 19 4.40 -6.06 -10.74
N PRO A 20 3.67 -7.19 -10.77
CA PRO A 20 2.26 -7.18 -11.19
C PRO A 20 1.36 -6.38 -10.24
N GLY A 21 1.63 -6.48 -8.94
CA GLY A 21 0.87 -5.77 -7.89
C GLY A 21 1.07 -4.26 -7.97
N VAL A 22 2.33 -3.83 -8.18
CA VAL A 22 2.69 -2.41 -8.28
C VAL A 22 1.98 -1.73 -9.44
N ARG A 23 1.99 -2.37 -10.62
CA ARG A 23 1.38 -1.78 -11.83
C ARG A 23 -0.12 -1.57 -11.65
N LYS A 24 -0.84 -2.58 -11.14
CA LYS A 24 -2.30 -2.48 -10.90
C LYS A 24 -2.60 -1.36 -9.90
N GLN A 25 -1.83 -1.28 -8.82
CA GLN A 25 -2.02 -0.28 -7.77
C GLN A 25 -1.72 1.15 -8.25
N GLN A 26 -0.70 1.34 -9.09
CA GLN A 26 -0.40 2.63 -9.71
C GLN A 26 -1.56 3.10 -10.58
N TRP A 27 -2.12 2.24 -11.44
CA TRP A 27 -3.28 2.58 -12.27
C TRP A 27 -4.51 2.95 -11.45
N THR A 28 -4.81 2.21 -10.37
CA THR A 28 -5.93 2.56 -9.49
C THR A 28 -5.74 3.94 -8.84
N SER A 29 -4.52 4.25 -8.40
CA SER A 29 -4.21 5.55 -7.78
C SER A 29 -4.35 6.70 -8.78
N ILE A 30 -3.87 6.51 -10.02
CA ILE A 30 -4.01 7.49 -11.11
C ILE A 30 -5.49 7.71 -11.45
N LEU A 31 -6.28 6.63 -11.59
CA LEU A 31 -7.71 6.72 -11.89
C LEU A 31 -8.48 7.44 -10.79
N CYS A 32 -8.19 7.17 -9.51
CA CYS A 32 -8.79 7.90 -8.40
C CYS A 32 -8.46 9.39 -8.46
N ALA A 33 -7.18 9.75 -8.69
CA ALA A 33 -6.77 11.14 -8.79
C ALA A 33 -7.47 11.87 -9.96
N LEU A 34 -7.53 11.24 -11.13
CA LEU A 34 -8.24 11.79 -12.29
C LEU A 34 -9.73 11.97 -12.03
N PHE A 35 -10.38 10.98 -11.42
CA PHE A 35 -11.80 11.04 -11.07
C PHE A 35 -12.08 12.19 -10.09
N THR A 36 -11.22 12.36 -9.08
CA THR A 36 -11.29 13.50 -8.16
C THR A 36 -11.22 14.82 -8.92
N VAL A 37 -10.21 15.01 -9.79
CA VAL A 37 -10.05 16.22 -10.61
C VAL A 37 -11.29 16.51 -11.47
N VAL A 38 -11.84 15.48 -12.13
CA VAL A 38 -13.05 15.61 -12.96
C VAL A 38 -14.26 16.07 -12.13
N PHE A 39 -14.47 15.47 -10.95
CA PHE A 39 -15.57 15.86 -10.06
C PHE A 39 -15.42 17.29 -9.55
N ILE A 40 -14.19 17.74 -9.30
CA ILE A 40 -13.92 19.11 -8.86
C ILE A 40 -14.24 20.08 -9.99
N VAL A 41 -13.60 19.93 -11.14
CA VAL A 41 -13.75 20.86 -12.26
C VAL A 41 -15.21 20.88 -12.73
N GLY A 42 -15.84 19.70 -12.83
CA GLY A 42 -17.25 19.57 -13.18
C GLY A 42 -18.18 20.19 -12.15
N GLY A 43 -17.98 19.90 -10.86
CA GLY A 43 -18.76 20.47 -9.76
C GLY A 43 -18.66 21.99 -9.70
N THR A 44 -17.45 22.52 -9.85
CA THR A 44 -17.18 23.96 -9.89
C THR A 44 -17.82 24.63 -11.11
N ALA A 45 -17.73 24.03 -12.30
CA ALA A 45 -18.36 24.58 -13.51
C ALA A 45 -19.89 24.58 -13.42
N ILE A 46 -20.50 23.49 -12.94
CA ILE A 46 -21.95 23.41 -12.70
C ILE A 46 -22.35 24.46 -11.66
N TYR A 47 -21.61 24.56 -10.56
CA TYR A 47 -21.85 25.55 -9.53
C TYR A 47 -21.85 26.98 -10.09
N TYR A 48 -20.81 27.38 -10.83
CA TYR A 48 -20.76 28.72 -11.42
C TYR A 48 -21.87 28.97 -12.44
N LYS A 49 -22.25 27.97 -13.24
CA LYS A 49 -23.29 28.10 -14.26
C LYS A 49 -24.68 28.32 -13.65
N TYR A 50 -25.02 27.55 -12.61
CA TYR A 50 -26.39 27.55 -12.07
C TYR A 50 -26.59 28.52 -10.90
N PHE A 51 -25.54 28.83 -10.14
CA PHE A 51 -25.66 29.56 -8.88
C PHE A 51 -25.08 30.98 -8.87
N SER A 52 -24.32 31.40 -9.89
CA SER A 52 -23.64 32.72 -9.89
C SER A 52 -24.57 33.93 -10.02
N THR A 53 -25.86 33.76 -10.34
CA THR A 53 -26.80 34.89 -10.54
C THR A 53 -27.56 35.31 -9.27
N TRP A 54 -27.42 34.59 -8.14
CA TRP A 54 -28.14 34.88 -6.90
C TRP A 54 -27.32 35.80 -5.97
N LYS A 55 -27.81 37.03 -5.70
CA LYS A 55 -27.12 38.10 -4.95
C LYS A 55 -26.95 37.89 -3.43
N GLY A 56 -27.20 36.70 -2.89
CA GLY A 56 -27.11 36.40 -1.45
C GLY A 56 -26.09 35.31 -1.09
N PHE A 57 -25.20 34.97 -2.03
CA PHE A 57 -24.55 33.65 -2.06
C PHE A 57 -23.09 33.61 -1.60
N ASP A 58 -22.51 34.74 -1.18
CA ASP A 58 -21.06 34.83 -0.96
C ASP A 58 -20.57 33.88 0.14
N ALA A 59 -21.31 33.73 1.24
CA ALA A 59 -20.92 32.86 2.35
C ALA A 59 -21.08 31.36 2.03
N VAL A 60 -22.17 30.97 1.38
CA VAL A 60 -22.43 29.57 1.02
C VAL A 60 -21.45 29.11 -0.06
N GLY A 61 -21.19 29.96 -1.06
CA GLY A 61 -20.20 29.68 -2.08
C GLY A 61 -18.81 29.54 -1.53
N LEU A 62 -18.39 30.43 -0.63
CA LEU A 62 -17.11 30.31 0.06
C LEU A 62 -17.01 28.98 0.81
N THR A 63 -18.04 28.61 1.57
CA THR A 63 -18.05 27.35 2.36
C THR A 63 -17.90 26.12 1.46
N ILE A 64 -18.62 26.06 0.34
CA ILE A 64 -18.53 24.96 -0.63
C ILE A 64 -17.11 24.88 -1.21
N ASN A 65 -16.54 26.01 -1.63
CA ASN A 65 -15.18 26.04 -2.19
C ASN A 65 -14.14 25.58 -1.16
N LEU A 66 -14.28 25.96 0.11
CA LEU A 66 -13.38 25.51 1.18
C LEU A 66 -13.47 24.00 1.41
N ILE A 67 -14.68 23.43 1.44
CA ILE A 67 -14.88 21.97 1.54
C ILE A 67 -14.25 21.27 0.34
N GLN A 68 -14.45 21.80 -0.86
CA GLN A 68 -13.92 21.24 -2.10
C GLN A 68 -12.38 21.27 -2.09
N LEU A 69 -11.78 22.36 -1.61
CA LEU A 69 -10.33 22.50 -1.46
C LEU A 69 -9.76 21.54 -0.41
N ALA A 70 -10.47 21.33 0.70
CA ALA A 70 -10.07 20.32 1.69
C ALA A 70 -10.05 18.91 1.09
N ILE A 71 -11.07 18.53 0.30
CA ILE A 71 -11.12 17.23 -0.38
C ILE A 71 -9.98 17.07 -1.41
N ILE A 72 -9.64 18.15 -2.12
CA ILE A 72 -8.53 18.18 -3.09
C ILE A 72 -7.19 17.87 -2.44
N VAL A 73 -6.95 18.45 -1.26
CA VAL A 73 -5.67 18.33 -0.58
C VAL A 73 -5.58 17.02 0.19
N GLU A 74 -6.61 16.70 0.98
CA GLU A 74 -6.59 15.54 1.87
C GLU A 74 -6.85 14.22 1.12
N GLY A 75 -7.66 14.25 0.07
CA GLY A 75 -8.04 13.05 -0.71
C GLY A 75 -6.82 12.29 -1.25
N PRO A 76 -5.92 12.94 -2.02
CA PRO A 76 -4.71 12.30 -2.51
C PRO A 76 -3.78 11.81 -1.41
N ILE A 77 -3.67 12.55 -0.29
CA ILE A 77 -2.84 12.15 0.86
C ILE A 77 -3.38 10.85 1.47
N ILE A 78 -4.70 10.77 1.68
CA ILE A 78 -5.34 9.57 2.21
C ILE A 78 -5.13 8.38 1.27
N VAL A 79 -5.40 8.55 -0.03
CA VAL A 79 -5.19 7.49 -1.04
C VAL A 79 -3.74 7.04 -1.06
N PHE A 80 -2.78 7.97 -1.02
CA PHE A 80 -1.36 7.67 -1.00
C PHE A 80 -0.95 6.91 0.27
N ARG A 81 -1.44 7.30 1.46
CA ARG A 81 -1.16 6.61 2.72
C ARG A 81 -1.72 5.18 2.70
N MET A 82 -2.94 5.00 2.20
CA MET A 82 -3.55 3.68 2.05
C MET A 82 -2.78 2.81 1.05
N ALA A 83 -2.37 3.39 -0.07
CA ALA A 83 -1.55 2.73 -1.07
C ALA A 83 -0.21 2.28 -0.47
N LYS A 84 0.49 3.17 0.23
CA LYS A 84 1.76 2.86 0.88
C LYS A 84 1.63 1.73 1.89
N SER A 85 0.57 1.72 2.71
CA SER A 85 0.32 0.65 3.68
C SER A 85 0.10 -0.70 3.01
N LYS A 86 -0.69 -0.76 1.92
CA LYS A 86 -0.93 -2.00 1.18
C LYS A 86 0.33 -2.51 0.48
N TYR A 87 1.12 -1.59 -0.06
CA TYR A 87 2.39 -1.93 -0.70
C TYR A 87 3.40 -2.52 0.29
N ALA A 88 3.54 -1.89 1.47
CA ALA A 88 4.39 -2.41 2.54
C ALA A 88 3.95 -3.81 2.99
N ALA A 89 2.64 -4.02 3.19
CA ALA A 89 2.10 -5.34 3.54
C ALA A 89 2.43 -6.40 2.47
N ARG A 90 2.31 -6.06 1.18
CA ARG A 90 2.63 -6.98 0.08
C ARG A 90 4.12 -7.30 -0.01
N ILE A 91 5.00 -6.32 0.21
CA ILE A 91 6.44 -6.56 0.29
C ILE A 91 6.75 -7.55 1.42
N THR A 92 6.20 -7.30 2.60
CA THR A 92 6.37 -8.19 3.76
C THR A 92 5.91 -9.60 3.44
N GLU A 93 4.73 -9.77 2.82
CA GLU A 93 4.20 -11.06 2.40
C GLU A 93 5.16 -11.79 1.44
N VAL A 94 5.60 -11.13 0.35
CA VAL A 94 6.52 -11.73 -0.63
C VAL A 94 7.87 -12.11 0.00
N ILE A 95 8.41 -11.29 0.90
CA ILE A 95 9.67 -11.61 1.59
C ILE A 95 9.47 -12.83 2.52
N LEU A 96 8.34 -12.91 3.23
CA LEU A 96 8.00 -14.04 4.10
C LEU A 96 7.72 -15.34 3.32
N GLU A 97 7.13 -15.25 2.13
CA GLU A 97 6.97 -16.39 1.20
C GLU A 97 8.33 -16.99 0.84
N HIS A 98 9.36 -16.16 0.66
CA HIS A 98 10.73 -16.59 0.43
C HIS A 98 11.46 -17.02 1.72
N ARG A 99 10.77 -17.01 2.87
CA ARG A 99 11.31 -17.35 4.20
C ARG A 99 12.48 -16.46 4.63
N HIS A 100 12.42 -15.17 4.32
CA HIS A 100 13.39 -14.19 4.79
C HIS A 100 12.73 -13.23 5.78
N CYS A 101 13.51 -12.62 6.67
CA CYS A 101 13.02 -11.60 7.59
C CYS A 101 12.80 -10.28 6.84
N PRO A 102 11.60 -9.68 6.86
CA PRO A 102 11.33 -8.38 6.24
C PRO A 102 12.16 -7.23 6.81
N HIS A 103 12.65 -7.35 8.06
CA HIS A 103 13.39 -6.29 8.74
C HIS A 103 14.89 -6.32 8.44
N CYS A 104 15.54 -7.48 8.56
CA CYS A 104 17.00 -7.61 8.41
C CYS A 104 17.46 -8.49 7.24
N GLY A 105 16.55 -9.20 6.58
CA GLY A 105 16.88 -10.12 5.49
C GLY A 105 17.42 -11.49 5.93
N TYR A 106 17.45 -11.81 7.23
CA TYR A 106 17.91 -13.13 7.71
C TYR A 106 17.05 -14.28 7.18
N ASN A 107 17.66 -15.42 6.87
CA ASN A 107 16.97 -16.61 6.39
C ASN A 107 16.27 -17.35 7.54
N LEU A 108 14.93 -17.41 7.49
CA LEU A 108 14.08 -18.00 8.51
C LEU A 108 13.82 -19.51 8.28
N ARG A 109 14.40 -20.13 7.26
CA ARG A 109 14.20 -21.56 6.98
C ARG A 109 14.79 -22.42 8.10
N GLY A 110 14.00 -23.39 8.57
CA GLY A 110 14.42 -24.35 9.59
C GLY A 110 14.45 -23.79 11.02
N LEU A 111 14.08 -22.52 11.23
CA LEU A 111 13.89 -22.00 12.57
C LEU A 111 12.65 -22.62 13.23
N PRO A 112 12.67 -22.80 14.56
CA PRO A 112 11.51 -23.27 15.28
C PRO A 112 10.36 -22.26 15.13
N ILE A 113 9.15 -22.80 15.00
CA ILE A 113 7.91 -22.05 15.06
C ILE A 113 7.42 -22.14 16.51
N ASP A 114 7.03 -21.02 17.10
CA ASP A 114 6.45 -20.98 18.44
C ASP A 114 5.11 -21.75 18.45
N ALA A 115 4.93 -22.58 19.47
CA ALA A 115 3.79 -23.48 19.57
C ALA A 115 2.47 -22.77 19.97
N HIS A 116 2.55 -21.56 20.52
CA HIS A 116 1.39 -20.82 21.01
C HIS A 116 0.78 -19.92 19.93
N ASP A 117 1.61 -19.19 19.18
CA ASP A 117 1.14 -18.21 18.18
C ASP A 117 1.46 -18.61 16.73
N GLY A 118 2.34 -19.59 16.50
CA GLY A 118 2.77 -19.98 15.16
C GLY A 118 3.76 -19.00 14.52
N ALA A 119 4.37 -18.11 15.29
CA ALA A 119 5.35 -17.15 14.80
C ALA A 119 6.78 -17.72 14.87
N THR A 120 7.65 -17.23 14.00
CA THR A 120 9.09 -17.49 14.04
C THR A 120 9.83 -16.21 14.41
N VAL A 121 10.64 -16.28 15.46
CA VAL A 121 11.47 -15.15 15.93
C VAL A 121 12.79 -15.13 15.16
N CYS A 122 13.13 -13.98 14.58
CA CYS A 122 14.41 -13.79 13.91
C CYS A 122 15.55 -13.63 14.95
N PRO A 123 16.62 -14.45 14.89
CA PRO A 123 17.71 -14.38 15.86
C PRO A 123 18.60 -13.13 15.72
N GLU A 124 18.59 -12.46 14.55
CA GLU A 124 19.40 -11.26 14.31
C GLU A 124 18.74 -9.99 14.86
N CYS A 125 17.44 -9.76 14.56
CA CYS A 125 16.75 -8.52 14.92
C CYS A 125 15.67 -8.68 16.00
N GLY A 126 15.37 -9.91 16.44
CA GLY A 126 14.35 -10.19 17.44
C GLY A 126 12.90 -10.03 16.98
N SER A 127 12.65 -9.67 15.71
CA SER A 127 11.29 -9.54 15.18
C SER A 127 10.64 -10.90 14.97
N ALA A 128 9.36 -11.03 15.31
CA ALA A 128 8.56 -12.25 15.14
C ALA A 128 7.62 -12.13 13.93
N TRP A 129 7.53 -13.19 13.12
CA TRP A 129 6.72 -13.21 11.91
C TRP A 129 5.96 -14.53 11.76
N HIS A 130 4.71 -14.48 11.33
CA HIS A 130 3.96 -15.67 10.93
C HIS A 130 4.43 -16.09 9.54
N LEU A 131 4.96 -17.30 9.42
CA LEU A 131 5.39 -17.83 8.13
C LEU A 131 4.19 -18.49 7.42
N PRO A 132 4.03 -18.30 6.10
CA PRO A 132 2.97 -18.96 5.37
C PRO A 132 3.15 -20.48 5.43
N THR A 133 2.14 -21.20 5.94
CA THR A 133 2.16 -22.67 6.02
C THR A 133 2.35 -23.22 4.62
N ILE A 134 3.49 -23.86 4.35
CA ILE A 134 3.67 -24.57 3.09
C ILE A 134 2.69 -25.75 3.13
N PRO A 135 1.73 -25.84 2.20
CA PRO A 135 0.88 -27.02 2.14
C PRO A 135 1.79 -28.25 1.99
N PRO A 136 1.51 -29.36 2.69
CA PRO A 136 2.33 -30.55 2.60
C PRO A 136 2.46 -30.93 1.12
N VAL A 137 3.70 -31.07 0.64
CA VAL A 137 3.97 -31.54 -0.72
C VAL A 137 3.35 -32.93 -0.81
N SER A 138 2.29 -33.07 -1.61
CA SER A 138 1.74 -34.39 -1.94
C SER A 138 2.86 -35.17 -2.64
N GLN A 139 3.40 -36.18 -1.95
CA GLN A 139 4.36 -37.10 -2.54
C GLN A 139 3.60 -37.96 -3.54
N GLU A 140 3.68 -37.61 -4.84
CA GLU A 140 3.29 -38.48 -5.96
C GLU A 140 4.36 -39.54 -6.23
#